data_AF-A0A9D6JB43-F1
#
_entry.id   AF-A0A9D6JB43-F1
#
_cell.length_a   1.000
_cell.length_b   1.000
_cell.length_c   1.000
_cell.angle_alpha   90.00
_cell.angle_beta   90.00
_cell.angle_gamma   90.00
#
_symmetry.space_group_name_H-M   'P 1'
#
loop_
_entity.id
_entity.type
_entity.pdbx_description
1 polymer ?
#
loop_
_entity_poly.entity_id
_entity_poly.type
_entity_poly.pdbx_seq_one_letter_code
_entity_poly.pdbx_strand_id
1 'polypeptide(L)' 'MYRTTLALDDELHRQLKRTAVDRRRPMRVLVEEAIRAYLGLPGKTRTNKPPKFGVYKLGVIGSLRREDIYAEHLRHKIQ' A
#
# COMPACT_ATOMS: atom_id res chain seq x y z
N MET A 1 2.57 -14.54 -3.08
CA MET A 1 1.50 -14.06 -3.99
C MET A 1 1.21 -15.19 -4.95
N TYR A 2 0.02 -15.78 -4.92
CA TYR A 2 -0.31 -16.91 -5.79
C TYR A 2 -0.63 -16.42 -7.20
N ARG A 3 -0.12 -17.11 -8.22
CA ARG A 3 -0.42 -16.85 -9.63
C ARG A 3 -1.49 -17.85 -10.07
N THR A 4 -2.60 -17.33 -10.58
CA THR A 4 -3.71 -18.13 -11.10
C THR A 4 -3.91 -17.78 -12.57
N THR A 5 -4.12 -18.79 -13.41
CA THR A 5 -4.51 -18.63 -14.81
C THR A 5 -6.02 -18.80 -14.91
N LEU A 6 -6.69 -17.88 -15.60
CA LEU A 6 -8.14 -17.92 -15.82
C LEU A 6 -8.41 -18.12 -17.30
N ALA A 7 -9.26 -19.08 -17.64
CA ALA A 7 -9.85 -19.15 -18.98
C ALA A 7 -11.03 -18.18 -19.03
N LEU A 8 -10.98 -17.23 -19.96
CA LEU A 8 -12.05 -16.27 -20.20
C LEU A 8 -12.53 -16.44 -21.63
N ASP A 9 -13.83 -16.26 -21.84
CA ASP A 9 -14.38 -16.15 -23.19
C ASP A 9 -13.77 -14.95 -23.93
N ASP A 10 -13.61 -15.08 -25.24
CA ASP A 10 -13.00 -14.08 -26.11
C ASP A 10 -13.77 -12.77 -26.08
N GLU A 11 -15.10 -12.83 -26.03
CA GLU A 11 -15.94 -11.65 -25.94
C GLU A 11 -15.71 -10.90 -24.62
N LEU A 12 -15.73 -11.63 -23.50
CA LEU A 12 -15.49 -11.07 -22.17
C LEU A 12 -14.08 -10.47 -22.05
N HIS A 13 -13.09 -11.12 -22.66
CA HIS A 13 -11.72 -10.62 -22.69
C HIS A 13 -11.60 -9.31 -23.51
N ARG A 14 -12.32 -9.18 -24.63
CA ARG A 14 -12.38 -7.93 -25.41
C ARG A 14 -13.04 -6.80 -24.61
N GLN A 15 -14.15 -7.09 -23.92
CA GLN A 15 -14.83 -6.12 -23.06
C GLN A 15 -13.94 -5.65 -21.89
N LEU A 16 -13.18 -6.58 -21.29
CA LEU A 16 -12.21 -6.25 -20.24
C LEU A 16 -11.11 -5.32 -20.76
N LYS A 17 -10.56 -5.59 -21.94
CA LYS A 17 -9.55 -4.72 -22.57
C LYS A 17 -10.09 -3.32 -22.83
N ARG A 18 -11.31 -3.21 -23.37
CA ARG A 18 -11.96 -1.91 -23.61
C ARG A 18 -12.10 -1.12 -22.31
N THR A 19 -12.63 -1.76 -21.27
CA THR A 19 -12.80 -1.14 -19.94
C THR A 19 -11.46 -0.70 -19.34
N ALA A 20 -10.40 -1.47 -19.55
CA ALA A 20 -9.05 -1.13 -19.06
C ALA A 20 -8.50 0.14 -19.71
N VAL A 21 -8.74 0.32 -21.02
CA VAL A 21 -8.37 1.53 -21.76
C VAL A 21 -9.19 2.72 -21.26
N ASP A 22 -10.52 2.59 -21.19
CA ASP A 22 -11.43 3.66 -20.78
C ASP A 22 -11.11 4.19 -19.38
N ARG A 23 -10.78 3.28 -18.45
CA ARG A 23 -10.45 3.63 -17.05
C ARG A 23 -8.97 3.95 -16.83
N ARG A 24 -8.12 3.82 -17.85
CA ARG A 24 -6.65 3.96 -17.78
C ARG A 24 -6.04 3.14 -16.63
N ARG A 25 -6.53 1.91 -16.44
CA ARG A 25 -6.09 1.00 -15.38
C ARG A 25 -5.64 -0.34 -15.96
N PRO A 26 -4.65 -1.01 -15.35
CA PRO A 26 -4.21 -2.33 -15.80
C PRO A 26 -5.33 -3.37 -15.57
N MET A 27 -5.53 -4.26 -16.53
CA MET A 27 -6.56 -5.32 -16.48
C MET A 27 -6.51 -6.13 -15.18
N ARG A 28 -5.31 -6.43 -14.68
CA ARG A 28 -5.13 -7.16 -13.41
C ARG A 28 -5.86 -6.51 -12.23
N VAL A 29 -5.82 -5.17 -12.14
CA VAL A 29 -6.47 -4.44 -11.06
C VAL A 29 -7.99 -4.51 -11.19
N LEU A 30 -8.51 -4.39 -12.40
CA LEU A 30 -9.95 -4.51 -12.66
C LEU A 30 -10.48 -5.90 -12.33
N VAL A 31 -9.75 -6.95 -12.68
CA VAL A 31 -10.11 -8.33 -12.33
C VAL A 31 -10.06 -8.55 -10.82
N GLU A 32 -9.04 -8.04 -10.12
CA GLU A 32 -8.96 -8.13 -8.66
C GLU A 32 -10.13 -7.38 -7.98
N GLU A 33 -10.47 -6.18 -8.47
CA GLU A 33 -11.61 -5.39 -7.99
C GLU A 33 -12.94 -6.13 -8.20
N ALA A 34 -13.17 -6.71 -9.38
CA ALA A 34 -14.38 -7.45 -9.69
C ALA A 34 -14.54 -8.71 -8.82
N ILE A 35 -13.47 -9.50 -8.65
CA ILE A 35 -13.49 -10.68 -7.79
C ILE A 35 -13.75 -10.29 -6.33
N ARG A 36 -13.10 -9.22 -5.84
CA ARG A 36 -13.34 -8.72 -4.48
C ARG A 36 -14.78 -8.28 -4.28
N ALA A 37 -15.33 -7.51 -5.23
CA ALA A 37 -16.70 -7.04 -5.19
C ALA A 37 -17.70 -8.22 -5.17
N TYR A 38 -17.46 -9.23 -6.01
CA TYR A 38 -18.26 -10.45 -6.03
C TYR A 38 -18.22 -11.21 -4.70
N LEU A 39 -17.05 -11.30 -4.07
CA LEU A 39 -16.87 -11.94 -2.77
C LEU A 39 -17.29 -11.07 -1.57
N GLY A 40 -17.78 -9.84 -1.79
CA GLY A 40 -18.14 -8.91 -0.73
C GLY A 40 -16.95 -8.44 0.12
N LEU A 41 -15.72 -8.58 -0.38
CA LEU A 41 -14.52 -8.18 0.34
C LEU A 41 -14.35 -6.66 0.26
N PRO A 42 -14.00 -5.98 1.38
CA PRO A 42 -13.74 -4.55 1.35
C PRO A 42 -12.63 -4.24 0.34
N GLY A 43 -12.82 -3.16 -0.41
CA GLY A 43 -11.81 -2.65 -1.35
C GLY A 43 -10.48 -2.49 -0.64
N LYS A 44 -9.37 -2.77 -1.33
CA LYS A 44 -8.02 -2.48 -0.81
C LYS A 44 -7.87 -0.97 -0.75
N THR A 45 -8.31 -0.34 0.33
CA THR A 45 -7.98 1.05 0.62
C THR A 45 -6.48 1.06 0.85
N ARG A 46 -5.71 1.61 -0.10
CA ARG A 46 -4.29 1.93 0.13
C ARG A 46 -4.27 2.81 1.36
N THR A 47 -3.91 2.24 2.49
CA THR A 47 -3.83 2.97 3.74
C THR A 47 -2.58 3.82 3.60
N ASN A 48 -2.74 5.04 3.09
CA ASN A 48 -1.74 6.11 3.16
C ASN A 48 -1.61 6.57 4.62
N LYS A 49 -1.47 5.63 5.57
CA LYS A 49 -1.10 5.98 6.93
C LYS A 49 0.32 6.52 6.81
N PRO A 50 0.57 7.79 7.12
CA PRO A 50 1.94 8.27 7.17
C PRO A 50 2.71 7.35 8.12
N PRO A 51 3.97 6.99 7.80
CA PRO A 51 4.80 6.23 8.72
C PRO A 51 4.76 6.96 10.07
N LYS A 52 4.36 6.26 11.12
CA LYS A 52 4.40 6.79 12.49
C LYS A 52 5.88 6.90 12.86
N PHE A 53 6.53 7.98 12.48
CA PHE A 53 7.78 8.37 13.09
C PHE A 53 7.47 8.65 14.57
N GLY A 54 8.15 7.95 15.48
CA GLY A 54 8.07 8.27 16.90
C GLY A 54 8.46 9.73 17.07
N VAL A 55 7.59 10.53 17.69
CA VAL A 55 7.94 11.90 18.08
C VAL A 55 8.86 11.76 19.28
N TYR A 56 10.17 11.80 19.04
CA TYR A 56 11.16 11.86 20.10
C TYR A 56 11.09 13.25 20.73
N LYS A 57 10.65 13.33 21.99
CA LYS A 57 10.70 14.58 22.77
C LYS A 57 12.15 14.80 23.21
N LEU A 58 13.00 15.13 22.25
CA LEU A 58 14.36 15.57 22.52
C LEU A 58 14.24 16.92 23.24
N GLY A 59 14.41 16.90 24.57
CA GLY A 59 14.32 18.07 25.45
C GLY A 59 15.50 19.04 25.28
N VAL A 60 15.87 19.37 24.04
CA VAL A 60 17.07 20.12 23.70
C VAL A 60 16.67 21.54 23.29
N ILE A 61 17.10 22.53 24.08
CA ILE A 61 17.00 23.95 23.74
C ILE A 61 18.26 24.31 22.96
N GLY A 62 18.16 24.42 21.63
CA GLY A 62 19.29 24.76 20.75
C GLY A 62 19.34 23.93 19.46
N SER A 63 20.53 23.83 18.84
CA SER A 63 20.73 23.05 17.61
C SER A 63 20.94 21.57 17.92
N LEU A 64 20.02 20.72 17.47
CA LEU A 64 20.06 19.27 17.64
C LEU A 64 21.20 18.66 16.78
N ARG A 65 22.17 17.99 17.42
CA ARG A 65 23.23 17.28 16.68
C ARG A 65 22.81 15.84 16.41
N ARG A 66 23.34 15.28 15.31
CA ARG A 66 23.06 13.91 14.87
C ARG A 66 23.42 12.87 15.94
N GLU A 67 24.45 13.15 16.73
CA GLU A 67 24.93 12.32 17.84
C GLU A 67 23.88 12.16 18.94
N ASP A 68 23.14 13.22 19.26
CA ASP A 68 22.12 13.24 20.31
C ASP A 68 20.94 12.32 19.96
N ILE A 69 20.54 12.31 18.69
CA ILE A 69 19.44 11.48 18.16
C ILE A 69 19.79 9.98 18.29
N TYR A 70 21.02 9.60 17.97
CA TYR A 70 21.45 8.20 18.06
C TYR A 70 21.59 7.74 19.51
N ALA A 71 22.09 8.60 20.40
CA ALA A 71 22.21 8.28 21.82
C ALA A 71 20.84 7.95 22.46
N GLU A 72 19.80 8.73 22.14
CA GLU A 72 18.45 8.48 22.65
C GLU A 72 17.82 7.21 22.03
N HIS A 73 17.99 7.00 20.72
CA HIS A 73 17.50 5.79 20.05
C HIS A 73 18.11 4.50 20.61
N LEU A 74 19.40 4.53 20.98
CA LEU A 74 20.08 3.41 21.64
C LEU A 74 19.56 3.18 23.07
N ARG A 75 19.29 4.24 23.85
CA ARG A 75 18.73 4.11 25.20
C ARG A 75 17.36 3.44 25.21
N HIS A 76 16.49 3.79 24.26
CA HIS A 76 15.15 3.19 24.16
C HIS A 76 15.13 1.76 23.62
N LYS A 77 16.23 1.26 23.05
CA LYS A 77 16.31 -0.08 22.47
C LYS A 77 16.84 -1.14 23.45
N ILE A 78 17.35 -0.71 24.61
CA ILE A 78 17.98 -1.56 25.63
C ILE A 78 17.04 -1.81 26.85
N GLN A 79 15.87 -1.17 26.87
CA GLN A 79 14.73 -1.54 27.74
C GLN A 79 13.74 -2.41 26.97
#